data_AF-A0AB37VXP9-F1
#
_entry.id   AF-A0AB37VXP9-F1
#
_cell.length_a   1.000
_cell.length_b   1.000
_cell.length_c   1.000
_cell.angle_alpha   90.00
_cell.angle_beta   90.00
_cell.angle_gamma   90.00
#
_symmetry.space_group_name_H-M   'P 1'
#
loop_
_entity.id
_entity.type
_entity.pdbx_description
1 polymer ?
#
loop_
_entity_poly.entity_id
_entity_poly.type
_entity_poly.pdbx_seq_one_letter_code
_entity_poly.pdbx_strand_id
1 'polypeptide(L)'
;MFTIEVLVFIAIRKRFPDLYSTVPDRLDSTSTTWKEYIATNLLRFERRREHLDRYFFRRYLRSLLLIFAPASLLITPILVPLNYTHGKMAVRGVSGLDALGWSNVGLDQADRYWVHLVLALLFTTHVCWVIWSELGFYVAARRQAPSATLCTVLFDSIPDDWMSEKILTSQLQIFPSQITAVSFNRDYSAVSRLAARRERLAAALEAAETTKLRKAFRAGVQKRARRSSTTKQRRGLNCQSRRL
;
A
#
# COMPACT_ATOMS: atom_id res chain seq x y z
N MET A 1 -15.06 15.61 -1.60
CA MET A 1 -14.80 14.35 -0.87
C MET A 1 -13.32 14.00 -0.88
N PHE A 2 -12.71 13.69 -2.03
CA PHE A 2 -11.26 13.41 -2.12
C PHE A 2 -10.36 14.50 -1.50
N THR A 3 -10.66 15.78 -1.74
CA THR A 3 -9.90 16.90 -1.14
C THR A 3 -9.98 16.94 0.38
N ILE A 4 -11.15 16.62 0.94
CA ILE A 4 -11.37 16.56 2.38
C ILE A 4 -10.59 15.38 2.97
N GLU A 5 -10.63 14.22 2.33
CA GLU A 5 -9.86 13.04 2.73
C GLU A 5 -8.35 13.32 2.75
N VAL A 6 -7.83 14.01 1.73
CA VAL A 6 -6.41 14.41 1.66
C VAL A 6 -6.06 15.39 2.79
N LEU A 7 -6.91 16.37 3.06
CA LEU A 7 -6.68 17.32 4.16
C LEU A 7 -6.71 16.63 5.53
N VAL A 8 -7.67 15.73 5.74
CA VAL A 8 -7.76 14.90 6.94
C VAL A 8 -6.51 14.04 7.11
N PHE A 9 -6.05 13.39 6.03
CA PHE A 9 -4.82 12.62 6.03
C PHE A 9 -3.61 13.47 6.41
N ILE A 10 -3.46 14.66 5.83
CA ILE A 10 -2.34 15.57 6.15
C ILE A 10 -2.40 16.00 7.62
N ALA A 11 -3.60 16.31 8.14
CA ALA A 11 -3.79 16.67 9.54
C ALA A 11 -3.43 15.51 10.49
N ILE A 12 -3.86 14.28 10.17
CA ILE A 12 -3.53 13.07 10.94
C ILE A 12 -2.03 12.78 10.87
N ARG A 13 -1.41 12.85 9.68
CA ARG A 13 0.03 12.63 9.48
C ARG A 13 0.87 13.61 10.31
N LYS A 14 0.48 14.89 10.35
CA LYS A 14 1.15 15.90 11.20
C LYS A 14 1.00 15.59 12.68
N ARG A 15 -0.12 14.98 13.08
CA ARG A 15 -0.42 14.67 14.49
C ARG A 15 0.24 13.37 14.97
N PHE A 16 0.41 12.38 14.10
CA PHE A 16 0.92 11.05 14.42
C PHE A 16 2.00 10.62 13.40
N PRO A 17 3.19 11.23 13.41
CA PRO A 17 4.25 10.93 12.44
C PRO A 17 4.74 9.47 12.51
N ASP A 18 4.83 8.91 13.73
CA ASP A 18 5.36 7.55 13.98
C ASP A 18 4.54 6.43 13.33
N LEU A 19 3.23 6.65 13.10
CA LEU A 19 2.36 5.66 12.47
C LEU A 19 2.60 5.54 10.96
N TYR A 20 3.12 6.61 10.34
CA TYR A 20 3.27 6.74 8.89
C TYR A 20 4.73 6.77 8.43
N SER A 21 5.70 6.78 9.36
CA SER A 21 7.12 6.64 9.05
C SER A 21 7.44 5.18 8.71
N THR A 22 7.42 4.84 7.42
CA THR A 22 7.78 3.49 6.92
C THR A 22 9.13 3.46 6.21
N VAL A 23 10.01 4.42 6.48
CA VAL A 23 11.30 4.52 5.80
C VAL A 23 12.43 4.39 6.82
N PRO A 24 13.35 3.42 6.68
CA PRO A 24 14.60 3.44 7.45
C PRO A 24 15.40 4.69 7.03
N ASP A 25 16.01 5.37 8.01
CA ASP A 25 16.68 6.68 7.95
C ASP A 25 17.85 6.84 6.94
N ARG A 26 17.77 6.29 5.73
CA ARG A 26 18.83 6.40 4.73
C ARG A 26 18.29 6.48 3.31
N LEU A 27 17.69 7.62 3.01
CA LEU A 27 17.75 8.27 1.71
C LEU A 27 18.52 9.58 1.90
N ASP A 28 19.81 9.46 2.20
CA ASP A 28 20.77 10.54 1.94
C ASP A 28 20.84 10.74 0.43
N SER A 29 20.07 11.67 -0.11
CA SER A 29 20.33 12.35 -1.39
C SER A 29 19.32 13.46 -1.63
N THR A 30 19.64 14.66 -1.13
CA THR A 30 19.78 15.88 -1.94
C THR A 30 18.87 16.02 -3.18
N SER A 31 17.55 16.06 -3.01
CA SER A 31 16.65 16.54 -4.07
C SER A 31 15.87 17.72 -3.52
N THR A 32 16.39 18.93 -3.76
CA THR A 32 15.81 20.20 -3.34
C THR A 32 14.51 20.54 -4.07
N THR A 33 14.13 19.78 -5.10
CA THR A 33 12.95 20.05 -5.92
C THR A 33 11.99 18.86 -6.00
N TRP A 34 10.72 19.08 -5.69
CA TRP A 34 9.65 18.06 -5.76
C TRP A 34 9.45 17.48 -7.18
N LYS A 35 9.81 18.25 -8.22
CA LYS A 35 9.74 17.81 -9.62
C LYS A 35 10.82 16.77 -9.95
N GLU A 36 12.05 17.00 -9.48
CA GLU A 36 13.15 16.06 -9.61
C GLU A 36 12.86 14.79 -8.81
N TYR A 37 12.26 14.92 -7.63
CA TYR A 37 11.82 13.78 -6.83
C TYR A 37 10.78 12.92 -7.57
N ILE A 38 9.80 13.53 -8.25
CA ILE A 38 8.80 12.79 -9.04
C ILE A 38 9.43 12.16 -10.28
N ALA A 39 10.24 12.91 -11.03
CA ALA A 39 10.90 12.40 -12.23
C ALA A 39 11.84 11.24 -11.88
N THR A 40 12.64 11.39 -10.82
CA THR A 40 13.53 10.34 -10.32
C THR A 40 12.76 9.17 -9.73
N ASN A 41 11.67 9.33 -8.97
CA ASN A 41 10.93 8.16 -8.46
C ASN A 41 10.08 7.45 -9.52
N LEU A 42 9.60 8.15 -10.55
CA LEU A 42 8.85 7.56 -11.65
C LEU A 42 9.78 6.82 -12.63
N LEU A 43 11.00 7.35 -12.85
CA LEU A 43 11.96 6.80 -13.82
C LEU A 43 13.01 5.88 -13.18
N ARG A 44 13.43 6.13 -11.94
CA ARG A 44 14.54 5.44 -11.26
C ARG A 44 13.99 4.34 -10.36
N PHE A 45 14.20 3.11 -10.83
CA PHE A 45 13.83 1.89 -10.16
C PHE A 45 14.92 1.47 -9.19
N GLU A 46 14.86 1.91 -7.94
CA GLU A 46 15.75 1.34 -6.94
C GLU A 46 15.30 -0.10 -6.64
N ARG A 47 16.07 -1.06 -7.16
CA ARG A 47 15.91 -2.50 -6.92
C ARG A 47 16.43 -2.81 -5.52
N ARG A 48 15.78 -2.30 -4.47
CA ARG A 48 16.08 -2.74 -3.10
C ARG A 48 15.56 -4.17 -2.96
N ARG A 49 16.49 -5.08 -2.64
CA ARG A 49 16.22 -6.52 -2.52
C ARG A 49 15.25 -6.89 -1.40
N GLU A 50 15.01 -5.97 -0.46
CA GLU A 50 14.25 -6.22 0.76
C GLU A 50 12.73 -6.30 0.56
N HIS A 51 12.20 -5.70 -0.52
CA HIS A 51 10.75 -5.74 -0.82
C HIS A 51 10.49 -5.89 -2.32
N LEU A 52 10.76 -7.08 -2.85
CA LEU A 52 10.52 -7.46 -4.25
C LEU A 52 9.05 -7.24 -4.67
N ASP A 53 8.10 -7.47 -3.77
CA ASP A 53 6.66 -7.25 -4.03
C ASP A 53 6.30 -5.78 -4.25
N ARG A 54 6.76 -4.87 -3.37
CA ARG A 54 6.57 -3.41 -3.52
C ARG A 54 7.13 -2.90 -4.85
N TYR A 55 8.27 -3.44 -5.26
CA TYR A 55 8.89 -3.13 -6.55
C TYR A 55 7.99 -3.53 -7.73
N PHE A 56 7.45 -4.76 -7.72
CA PHE A 56 6.56 -5.25 -8.77
C PHE A 56 5.21 -4.51 -8.79
N PHE A 57 4.66 -4.17 -7.62
CA PHE A 57 3.43 -3.38 -7.54
C PHE A 57 3.58 -1.99 -8.18
N ARG A 58 4.70 -1.30 -7.91
CA ARG A 58 4.99 -0.01 -8.56
C ARG A 58 5.16 -0.16 -10.07
N ARG A 59 5.81 -1.24 -10.52
CA ARG A 59 5.98 -1.51 -11.94
C ARG A 59 4.64 -1.78 -12.63
N TYR A 60 3.77 -2.56 -12.00
CA TYR A 60 2.38 -2.76 -12.43
C TYR A 60 1.62 -1.44 -12.63
N LEU A 61 1.65 -0.54 -11.63
CA LEU A 61 1.01 0.78 -11.74
C LEU A 61 1.56 1.61 -12.92
N ARG A 62 2.86 1.55 -13.17
CA ARG A 62 3.48 2.22 -14.34
C ARG A 62 3.01 1.60 -15.66
N SER A 63 2.93 0.28 -15.74
CA SER A 63 2.45 -0.41 -16.95
C SER A 63 1.01 -0.04 -17.24
N LEU A 64 0.16 0.07 -16.21
CA LEU A 64 -1.20 0.61 -16.35
C LEU A 64 -1.19 2.02 -16.92
N LEU A 65 -0.37 2.92 -16.35
CA LEU A 65 -0.25 4.28 -16.85
C LEU A 65 0.21 4.31 -18.31
N LEU A 66 1.14 3.44 -18.70
CA LEU A 66 1.67 3.36 -20.06
C LEU A 66 0.66 2.76 -21.07
N ILE A 67 -0.26 1.92 -20.60
CA ILE A 67 -1.40 1.43 -21.40
C ILE A 67 -2.43 2.56 -21.59
N PHE A 68 -2.79 3.27 -20.53
CA PHE A 68 -3.83 4.30 -20.59
C PHE A 68 -3.35 5.64 -21.18
N ALA A 69 -2.05 5.93 -21.17
CA ALA A 69 -1.50 7.17 -21.72
C ALA A 69 -1.86 7.39 -23.21
N PRO A 70 -1.59 6.44 -24.15
CA PRO A 70 -2.01 6.62 -25.54
C PRO A 70 -3.53 6.63 -25.71
N ALA A 71 -4.27 5.88 -24.89
CA ALA A 71 -5.73 5.92 -24.91
C ALA A 71 -6.25 7.33 -24.60
N SER A 72 -5.71 7.97 -23.55
CA SER A 72 -6.15 9.29 -23.13
C SER A 72 -5.61 10.43 -24.01
N LEU A 73 -4.36 10.36 -24.47
CA LEU A 73 -3.67 11.47 -25.13
C LEU A 73 -3.71 11.41 -26.66
N LEU A 74 -3.97 10.23 -27.24
CA LEU A 74 -4.01 10.05 -28.70
C LEU A 74 -5.38 9.59 -29.17
N ILE A 75 -5.91 8.51 -28.60
CA ILE A 75 -7.18 7.91 -29.06
C ILE A 75 -8.36 8.85 -28.78
N THR A 76 -8.51 9.34 -27.54
CA THR A 76 -9.61 10.25 -27.16
C THR A 76 -9.67 11.53 -28.02
N PRO A 77 -8.58 12.31 -28.21
CA PRO A 77 -8.67 13.52 -29.03
C PRO A 77 -8.91 13.26 -30.51
N ILE A 78 -8.64 12.04 -31.01
CA ILE A 78 -8.99 11.64 -32.39
C ILE A 78 -10.46 11.24 -32.47
N LEU A 79 -10.95 10.43 -31.54
CA LEU A 79 -12.32 9.89 -31.55
C LEU A 79 -13.38 10.95 -31.22
N VAL A 80 -13.10 11.86 -30.28
CA VAL A 80 -14.09 12.84 -29.82
C VAL A 80 -14.58 13.74 -30.97
N PRO A 81 -13.72 14.41 -31.76
CA PRO A 81 -14.16 15.21 -32.91
C PRO A 81 -14.78 14.35 -34.02
N LEU A 82 -14.25 13.15 -34.26
CA LEU A 82 -14.76 12.25 -35.30
C LEU A 82 -16.20 11.82 -35.03
N ASN A 83 -16.53 11.53 -33.76
CA ASN A 83 -17.86 11.10 -33.32
C ASN A 83 -18.84 12.27 -33.19
N TYR A 84 -18.34 13.46 -32.84
CA TYR A 84 -19.17 14.63 -32.63
C TYR A 84 -19.59 15.31 -33.95
N THR A 85 -18.71 15.36 -34.95
CA THR A 85 -18.97 16.04 -36.22
C THR A 85 -19.94 15.25 -37.10
N HIS A 86 -20.99 15.89 -37.64
CA HIS A 86 -21.99 15.25 -38.52
C HIS A 86 -22.63 13.98 -37.91
N GLY A 87 -22.74 13.93 -36.58
CA GLY A 87 -23.42 12.85 -35.88
C GLY A 87 -24.94 12.89 -36.06
N LYS A 88 -25.62 11.85 -35.58
CA LYS A 88 -27.08 11.73 -35.64
C LYS A 88 -27.81 12.89 -34.93
N MET A 89 -27.14 13.59 -34.01
CA MET A 89 -27.59 14.83 -33.32
C MET A 89 -29.03 14.74 -32.77
N ALA A 90 -29.56 15.84 -32.22
CA ALA A 90 -30.84 15.87 -31.51
C ALA A 90 -32.06 15.32 -32.29
N VAL A 91 -31.98 15.16 -33.61
CA VAL A 91 -33.03 14.59 -34.48
C VAL A 91 -33.40 13.16 -34.08
N ARG A 92 -32.47 12.39 -33.48
CA ARG A 92 -32.73 11.04 -32.94
C ARG A 92 -32.59 10.92 -31.41
N GLY A 93 -32.56 12.04 -30.68
CA GLY A 93 -32.54 12.04 -29.20
C GLY A 93 -31.18 11.78 -28.54
N VAL A 94 -30.06 11.85 -29.29
CA VAL A 94 -28.71 11.64 -28.76
C VAL A 94 -28.22 12.95 -28.11
N SER A 95 -27.99 12.96 -26.79
CA SER A 95 -27.57 14.16 -26.03
C SER A 95 -26.57 13.83 -24.93
N GLY A 96 -25.77 14.83 -24.52
CA GLY A 96 -24.78 14.69 -23.45
C GLY A 96 -23.62 13.77 -23.84
N LEU A 97 -23.28 12.82 -22.95
CA LEU A 97 -22.12 11.93 -23.12
C LEU A 97 -22.29 10.96 -24.30
N ASP A 98 -23.53 10.60 -24.66
CA ASP A 98 -23.83 9.69 -25.77
C ASP A 98 -23.45 10.30 -27.14
N ALA A 99 -23.38 11.64 -27.22
CA ALA A 99 -22.91 12.33 -28.43
C ALA A 99 -21.42 12.10 -28.73
N LEU A 100 -20.63 11.68 -27.72
CA LEU A 100 -19.21 11.36 -27.87
C LEU A 100 -18.96 9.88 -28.21
N GLY A 101 -20.00 9.05 -28.13
CA GLY A 101 -19.93 7.63 -28.42
C GLY A 101 -19.94 7.32 -29.92
N TRP A 102 -19.45 6.14 -30.26
CA TRP A 102 -19.57 5.58 -31.62
C TRP A 102 -21.03 5.44 -32.11
N SER A 103 -22.01 5.44 -31.21
CA SER A 103 -23.45 5.40 -31.48
C SER A 103 -23.92 6.60 -32.31
N ASN A 104 -23.26 7.76 -32.13
CA ASN A 104 -23.60 9.01 -32.78
C ASN A 104 -23.14 9.09 -34.24
N VAL A 105 -22.31 8.16 -34.75
CA VAL A 105 -21.86 8.18 -36.16
C VAL A 105 -23.04 7.94 -37.11
N GLY A 106 -23.27 8.86 -38.05
CA GLY A 106 -24.35 8.82 -39.03
C GLY A 106 -24.24 7.62 -39.99
N LEU A 107 -25.38 7.13 -40.48
CA LEU A 107 -25.41 6.00 -41.43
C LEU A 107 -24.76 6.36 -42.78
N ASP A 108 -24.82 7.63 -43.17
CA ASP A 108 -24.22 8.17 -44.39
C ASP A 108 -22.69 8.35 -44.29
N GLN A 109 -22.11 8.04 -43.14
CA GLN A 109 -20.69 8.24 -42.82
C GLN A 109 -20.04 6.94 -42.31
N ALA A 110 -20.47 5.80 -42.88
CA ALA A 110 -20.03 4.47 -42.48
C ALA A 110 -18.49 4.28 -42.57
N ASP A 111 -17.81 5.03 -43.44
CA ASP A 111 -16.35 4.97 -43.59
C ASP A 111 -15.59 5.34 -42.30
N ARG A 112 -16.21 6.11 -41.39
CA ARG A 112 -15.60 6.50 -40.12
C ARG A 112 -15.41 5.32 -39.15
N TYR A 113 -16.17 4.24 -39.31
CA TYR A 113 -15.98 3.02 -38.51
C TYR A 113 -14.64 2.34 -38.76
N TRP A 114 -14.02 2.55 -39.93
CA TRP A 114 -12.66 2.08 -40.18
C TRP A 114 -11.64 2.70 -39.25
N VAL A 115 -11.82 3.98 -38.89
CA VAL A 115 -10.94 4.65 -37.92
C VAL A 115 -11.05 3.99 -36.55
N HIS A 116 -12.27 3.68 -36.10
CA HIS A 116 -12.48 2.94 -34.84
C HIS A 116 -11.82 1.55 -34.86
N LEU A 117 -12.00 0.81 -35.95
CA LEU A 117 -11.42 -0.52 -36.11
C LEU A 117 -9.89 -0.48 -36.07
N VAL A 118 -9.27 0.43 -36.83
CA VAL A 118 -7.81 0.56 -36.89
C VAL A 118 -7.26 1.01 -35.53
N LEU A 119 -7.86 2.01 -34.88
CA LEU A 119 -7.40 2.46 -33.56
C LEU A 119 -7.58 1.38 -32.50
N ALA A 120 -8.65 0.59 -32.56
CA ALA A 120 -8.84 -0.55 -31.67
C ALA A 120 -7.76 -1.61 -31.87
N LEU A 121 -7.44 -1.99 -33.11
CA LEU A 121 -6.38 -2.97 -33.42
C LEU A 121 -5.00 -2.48 -32.96
N LEU A 122 -4.69 -1.19 -33.20
CA LEU A 122 -3.44 -0.58 -32.72
C LEU A 122 -3.36 -0.56 -31.19
N PHE A 123 -4.46 -0.20 -30.52
CA PHE A 123 -4.52 -0.19 -29.06
C PHE A 123 -4.38 -1.59 -28.46
N THR A 124 -5.08 -2.59 -29.01
CA THR A 124 -4.95 -3.98 -28.57
C THR A 124 -3.53 -4.50 -28.77
N THR A 125 -2.90 -4.20 -29.92
CA THR A 125 -1.50 -4.58 -30.18
C THR A 125 -0.55 -3.92 -29.17
N HIS A 126 -0.74 -2.63 -28.87
CA HIS A 126 0.02 -1.91 -27.84
C HIS A 126 -0.13 -2.56 -26.47
N VAL A 127 -1.36 -2.84 -26.04
CA VAL A 127 -1.65 -3.50 -24.75
C VAL A 127 -0.94 -4.85 -24.68
N CYS A 128 -1.07 -5.70 -25.70
CA CYS A 128 -0.40 -6.99 -25.77
C CYS A 128 1.13 -6.85 -25.70
N TRP A 129 1.70 -5.88 -26.41
CA TRP A 129 3.15 -5.61 -26.39
C TRP A 129 3.64 -5.18 -25.01
N VAL A 130 2.92 -4.29 -24.33
CA VAL A 130 3.26 -3.85 -22.96
C VAL A 130 3.18 -5.03 -21.99
N ILE A 131 2.11 -5.82 -22.04
CA ILE A 131 1.97 -7.01 -21.17
C ILE A 131 3.09 -8.01 -21.43
N TRP A 132 3.41 -8.29 -22.69
CA TRP A 132 4.47 -9.23 -23.05
C TRP A 132 5.85 -8.79 -22.55
N SER A 133 6.20 -7.53 -22.77
CA SER A 133 7.49 -6.98 -22.32
C SER A 133 7.62 -6.99 -20.79
N GLU A 134 6.52 -6.70 -20.08
CA GLU A 134 6.48 -6.72 -18.63
C GLU A 134 6.54 -8.14 -18.04
N LEU A 135 5.83 -9.09 -18.66
CA LEU A 135 5.88 -10.50 -18.25
C LEU A 135 7.27 -11.10 -18.47
N GLY A 136 7.92 -10.78 -19.59
CA GLY A 136 9.30 -11.22 -19.86
C GLY A 136 10.27 -10.71 -18.80
N PHE A 137 10.15 -9.43 -18.40
CA PHE A 137 10.94 -8.88 -17.31
C PHE A 137 10.62 -9.55 -15.96
N TYR A 138 9.34 -9.77 -15.65
CA TYR A 138 8.91 -10.44 -14.42
C TYR A 138 9.51 -11.84 -14.29
N VAL A 139 9.45 -12.65 -15.35
CA VAL A 139 10.00 -14.01 -15.35
C VAL A 139 11.52 -13.97 -15.15
N ALA A 140 12.23 -13.09 -15.84
CA ALA A 140 13.68 -12.95 -15.69
C ALA A 140 14.06 -12.53 -14.26
N ALA A 141 13.36 -11.55 -13.70
CA ALA A 141 13.59 -11.07 -12.34
C ALA A 141 13.24 -12.12 -11.27
N ARG A 142 12.18 -12.92 -11.49
CA ARG A 142 11.78 -14.00 -10.59
C ARG A 142 12.79 -15.14 -10.58
N ARG A 143 13.35 -15.51 -11.74
CA ARG A 143 14.42 -16.51 -11.85
C ARG A 143 15.70 -16.09 -11.14
N GLN A 144 16.02 -14.79 -11.15
CA GLN A 144 17.21 -14.23 -10.49
C GLN A 144 17.04 -13.97 -8.99
N ALA A 145 15.84 -14.11 -8.43
CA ALA A 145 15.59 -13.89 -7.01
C ALA A 145 15.71 -15.23 -6.24
N PRO A 146 16.83 -15.50 -5.54
CA PRO A 146 16.97 -16.69 -4.71
C PRO A 146 16.13 -16.49 -3.45
N SER A 147 14.87 -16.88 -3.48
CA SER A 147 14.06 -16.97 -2.27
C SER A 147 14.38 -18.27 -1.56
N ALA A 148 14.71 -18.22 -0.28
CA ALA A 148 14.90 -19.41 0.55
C ALA A 148 13.67 -20.35 0.57
N THR A 149 12.47 -19.80 0.32
CA THR A 149 11.21 -20.57 0.15
C THR A 149 11.24 -21.52 -1.04
N LEU A 150 12.12 -21.30 -2.03
CA LEU A 150 12.27 -22.17 -3.19
C LEU A 150 12.89 -23.53 -2.84
N CYS A 151 13.46 -23.69 -1.65
CA CYS A 151 14.12 -24.92 -1.21
C CYS A 151 13.32 -25.71 -0.16
N THR A 152 12.11 -25.27 0.20
CA THR A 152 11.26 -25.97 1.18
C THR A 152 10.06 -26.58 0.48
N VAL A 153 9.92 -27.91 0.53
CA VAL A 153 8.76 -28.62 0.02
C VAL A 153 7.81 -28.92 1.19
N LEU A 154 6.55 -28.55 1.04
CA LEU A 154 5.50 -28.96 1.97
C LEU A 154 4.91 -30.28 1.49
N PHE A 155 5.02 -31.31 2.32
CA PHE A 155 4.30 -32.56 2.13
C PHE A 155 3.02 -32.51 2.95
N ASP A 156 1.89 -32.69 2.28
CA ASP A 156 0.60 -32.79 2.93
C ASP A 156 0.24 -34.27 3.14
N SER A 157 -0.45 -34.59 4.25
CA SER A 157 -0.99 -35.92 4.56
C SER A 157 0.03 -37.08 4.57
N ILE A 158 1.02 -36.99 5.45
CA ILE A 158 2.00 -38.06 5.69
C ILE A 158 1.38 -39.15 6.60
N PRO A 159 1.56 -40.45 6.31
CA PRO A 159 1.13 -41.53 7.21
C PRO A 159 1.77 -41.44 8.60
N ASP A 160 1.04 -41.83 9.65
CA ASP A 160 1.52 -41.75 11.05
C ASP A 160 2.84 -42.51 11.27
N ASP A 161 3.04 -43.62 10.55
CA ASP A 161 4.27 -44.42 10.60
C ASP A 161 5.52 -43.64 10.16
N TRP A 162 5.34 -42.59 9.36
CA TRP A 162 6.42 -41.76 8.81
C TRP A 162 6.60 -40.46 9.60
N MET A 163 5.85 -40.25 10.69
CA MET A 163 5.85 -39.04 11.51
C MET A 163 7.05 -38.99 12.49
N SER A 164 8.22 -39.40 12.01
CA SER A 164 9.50 -39.33 12.70
C SER A 164 10.56 -38.80 11.75
N GLU A 165 11.37 -37.86 12.22
CA GLU A 165 12.40 -37.20 11.41
C GLU A 165 13.33 -38.20 10.72
N LYS A 166 13.73 -39.27 11.43
CA LYS A 166 14.63 -40.31 10.90
C LYS A 166 13.98 -41.13 9.78
N ILE A 167 12.71 -41.50 9.96
CA ILE A 167 11.96 -42.31 9.01
C ILE A 167 11.66 -41.48 7.77
N LEU A 168 11.18 -40.25 7.94
CA LEU A 168 10.92 -39.36 6.80
C LEU A 168 12.21 -39.07 6.02
N THR A 169 13.32 -38.84 6.72
CA THR A 169 14.63 -38.65 6.08
C THR A 169 15.05 -39.88 5.27
N SER A 170 14.88 -41.10 5.79
CA SER A 170 15.24 -42.32 5.06
C SER A 170 14.37 -42.53 3.83
N GLN A 171 13.06 -42.25 3.90
CA GLN A 171 12.17 -42.33 2.74
C GLN A 171 12.53 -41.28 1.67
N LEU A 172 12.97 -40.09 2.08
CA LEU A 172 13.35 -38.99 1.19
C LEU A 172 14.77 -39.11 0.62
N GLN A 173 15.57 -40.12 1.02
CA GLN A 173 16.90 -40.37 0.44
C GLN A 173 16.87 -40.76 -1.05
N ILE A 174 15.71 -41.10 -1.59
CA ILE A 174 15.51 -41.30 -3.04
C ILE A 174 15.80 -40.03 -3.86
N PHE A 175 15.76 -38.85 -3.23
CA PHE A 175 16.06 -37.61 -3.89
C PHE A 175 17.57 -37.31 -3.83
N PRO A 176 18.20 -36.93 -4.96
CA PRO A 176 19.65 -36.74 -5.04
C PRO A 176 20.18 -35.52 -4.26
N SER A 177 19.30 -34.78 -3.57
CA SER A 177 19.61 -33.56 -2.83
C SER A 177 19.74 -33.83 -1.33
N GLN A 178 20.68 -33.13 -0.67
CA GLN A 178 20.78 -33.16 0.79
C GLN A 178 19.58 -32.45 1.44
N ILE A 179 19.00 -33.10 2.45
CA ILE A 179 17.92 -32.54 3.25
C ILE A 179 18.54 -31.69 4.36
N THR A 180 18.29 -30.38 4.34
CA THR A 180 18.87 -29.45 5.32
C THR A 180 18.18 -29.53 6.68
N ALA A 181 16.85 -29.59 6.69
CA ALA A 181 16.04 -29.64 7.90
C ALA A 181 14.65 -30.22 7.60
N VAL A 182 14.11 -30.98 8.55
CA VAL A 182 12.73 -31.46 8.54
C VAL A 182 11.99 -30.79 9.69
N SER A 183 10.83 -30.21 9.40
CA SER A 183 9.97 -29.60 10.40
C SER A 183 8.56 -30.15 10.29
N PHE A 184 8.03 -30.65 11.40
CA PHE A 184 6.65 -31.13 11.48
C PHE A 184 5.73 -30.02 11.95
N ASN A 185 4.59 -29.88 11.26
CA ASN A 185 3.50 -29.05 11.77
C ASN A 185 2.86 -29.74 12.97
N ARG A 186 2.87 -29.09 14.13
CA ARG A 186 2.29 -29.60 15.37
C ARG A 186 1.12 -28.71 15.78
N ASP A 187 0.17 -29.27 16.51
CA ASP A 187 -0.91 -28.46 17.07
C ASP A 187 -0.39 -27.56 18.19
N TYR A 188 -0.13 -26.30 17.85
CA TYR A 188 0.23 -25.24 18.80
C TYR A 188 -0.98 -24.42 19.27
N SER A 189 -2.23 -24.87 19.03
CA SER A 189 -3.46 -24.14 19.38
C SER A 189 -3.56 -23.82 20.88
N ALA A 190 -3.18 -24.77 21.75
CA ALA A 190 -3.19 -24.56 23.19
C ALA A 190 -2.18 -23.47 23.61
N VAL A 191 -0.97 -23.51 23.04
CA VAL A 191 0.10 -22.55 23.32
C VAL A 191 -0.25 -21.18 22.73
N SER A 192 -0.79 -21.11 21.52
CA SER A 192 -1.21 -19.85 20.90
C SER A 192 -2.33 -19.19 21.69
N ARG A 193 -3.28 -19.96 22.23
CA ARG A 193 -4.32 -19.47 23.13
C ARG A 193 -3.75 -18.95 24.45
N LEU A 194 -2.75 -19.62 25.03
CA LEU A 194 -2.04 -19.13 26.21
C LEU A 194 -1.26 -17.84 25.91
N ALA A 195 -0.57 -17.76 24.78
CA ALA A 195 0.14 -16.58 24.34
C ALA A 195 -0.81 -15.40 24.12
N ALA A 196 -1.94 -15.62 23.43
CA ALA A 196 -2.97 -14.61 23.24
C ALA A 196 -3.59 -14.15 24.56
N ARG A 197 -3.80 -15.08 25.51
CA ARG A 197 -4.25 -14.73 26.87
C ARG A 197 -3.22 -13.89 27.61
N ARG A 198 -1.93 -14.23 27.52
CA ARG A 198 -0.83 -13.46 28.10
C ARG A 198 -0.81 -12.04 27.54
N GLU A 199 -0.93 -11.89 26.23
CA GLU A 199 -0.94 -10.58 25.56
C GLU A 199 -2.12 -9.71 26.02
N ARG A 200 -3.32 -10.31 26.12
CA ARG A 200 -4.52 -9.61 26.62
C ARG A 200 -4.37 -9.17 28.08
N LEU A 201 -3.80 -10.04 28.92
CA LEU A 201 -3.57 -9.71 30.33
C LEU A 201 -2.48 -8.64 30.49
N ALA A 202 -1.41 -8.71 29.70
CA ALA A 202 -0.37 -7.69 29.66
C ALA A 202 -0.94 -6.33 29.25
N ALA A 203 -1.70 -6.26 28.16
CA ALA A 203 -2.37 -5.03 27.72
C ALA A 203 -3.36 -4.49 28.75
N ALA A 204 -4.12 -5.36 29.43
CA ALA A 204 -5.03 -4.96 30.49
C ALA A 204 -4.29 -4.41 31.73
N LEU A 205 -3.17 -5.03 32.09
CA LEU A 205 -2.31 -4.59 33.19
C LEU A 205 -1.67 -3.24 32.86
N GLU A 206 -1.10 -3.08 31.66
CA GLU A 206 -0.55 -1.82 31.16
C GLU A 206 -1.61 -0.70 31.17
N ALA A 207 -2.84 -0.99 30.72
CA ALA A 207 -3.95 -0.04 30.75
C ALA A 207 -4.34 0.37 32.19
N ALA A 208 -4.37 -0.59 33.11
CA ALA A 208 -4.68 -0.33 34.52
C ALA A 208 -3.56 0.50 35.19
N GLU A 209 -2.30 0.16 34.95
CA GLU A 209 -1.14 0.87 35.48
C GLU A 209 -1.04 2.29 34.92
N THR A 210 -1.16 2.47 33.60
CA THR A 210 -1.18 3.80 32.97
C THR A 210 -2.34 4.66 33.48
N THR A 211 -3.50 4.05 33.76
CA THR A 211 -4.63 4.76 34.37
C THR A 211 -4.31 5.24 35.79
N LYS A 212 -3.71 4.38 36.62
CA LYS A 212 -3.28 4.74 37.97
C LYS A 212 -2.21 5.82 37.96
N LEU A 213 -1.20 5.70 37.10
CA LEU A 213 -0.16 6.70 36.90
C LEU A 213 -0.75 8.04 36.47
N ARG A 214 -1.63 8.07 35.46
CA ARG A 214 -2.30 9.31 35.02
C ARG A 214 -3.09 9.97 36.15
N LYS A 215 -3.82 9.20 36.98
CA LYS A 215 -4.55 9.74 38.15
C LYS A 215 -3.59 10.35 39.18
N ALA A 216 -2.51 9.65 39.52
CA ALA A 216 -1.50 10.13 40.46
C ALA A 216 -0.80 11.41 39.96
N PHE A 217 -0.41 11.46 38.68
CA PHE A 217 0.17 12.65 38.05
C PHE A 217 -0.79 13.84 38.08
N ARG A 218 -2.07 13.64 37.71
CA ARG A 218 -3.09 14.71 37.76
C ARG A 218 -3.28 15.25 39.19
N ALA A 219 -3.37 14.36 40.18
CA ALA A 219 -3.50 14.76 41.59
C ALA A 219 -2.26 15.53 42.09
N GLY A 220 -1.05 15.10 41.67
CA GLY A 220 0.21 15.80 41.98
C GLY A 220 0.27 17.21 41.40
N VAL A 221 -0.13 17.39 40.14
CA VAL A 221 -0.21 18.71 39.49
C VAL A 221 -1.21 19.62 40.22
N GLN A 222 -2.40 19.12 40.56
CA GLN A 222 -3.40 19.88 41.31
C GLN A 222 -2.90 20.28 42.71
N LYS A 223 -2.23 19.37 43.43
CA LYS A 223 -1.64 19.66 44.75
C LYS A 223 -0.55 20.73 44.66
N ARG A 224 0.29 20.72 43.62
CA ARG A 224 1.32 21.73 43.38
C ARG A 224 0.70 23.09 43.04
N ALA A 225 -0.33 23.12 42.19
CA ALA A 225 -1.09 24.33 41.87
C ALA A 225 -1.71 24.95 43.13
N ARG A 226 -2.41 24.14 43.94
CA ARG A 226 -3.00 24.58 45.23
C ARG A 226 -1.95 25.09 46.22
N ARG A 227 -0.80 24.42 46.36
CA ARG A 227 0.29 24.93 47.20
C ARG A 227 0.78 26.30 46.73
N SER A 228 0.97 26.48 45.41
CA SER A 228 1.43 27.76 44.85
C SER A 228 0.43 28.90 45.03
N SER A 229 -0.88 28.63 44.95
CA SER A 229 -1.92 29.63 45.20
C SER A 229 -1.99 30.00 46.69
N THR A 230 -1.91 29.04 47.60
CA THR A 230 -1.86 29.30 49.04
C THR A 230 -0.61 30.09 49.45
N THR A 231 0.56 29.80 48.85
CA THR A 231 1.79 30.57 49.09
C THR A 231 1.68 32.01 48.56
N LYS A 232 1.08 32.23 47.38
CA LYS A 232 0.82 33.58 46.86
C LYS A 232 -0.16 34.36 47.74
N GLN A 233 -1.24 33.72 48.19
CA GLN A 233 -2.24 34.34 49.07
C GLN A 233 -1.65 34.72 50.43
N ARG A 234 -0.82 33.86 51.04
CA ARG A 234 -0.07 34.20 52.26
C ARG A 234 0.91 35.36 52.07
N ARG A 235 1.61 35.42 50.93
CA ARG A 235 2.48 36.57 50.61
C ARG A 235 1.69 37.87 50.41
N GLY A 236 0.49 37.81 49.82
CA GLY A 236 -0.40 38.96 49.67
C GLY A 236 -0.90 39.50 51.01
N LEU A 237 -1.34 38.62 51.91
CA LEU A 237 -1.78 38.99 53.27
C LEU A 237 -0.65 39.61 54.10
N ASN A 238 0.57 39.06 54.05
CA ASN A 238 1.73 39.67 54.72
C ASN A 238 2.12 41.03 54.13
N CYS A 239 1.91 41.26 52.83
CA CYS A 239 2.14 42.57 52.21
C CYS A 239 1.10 43.61 52.64
N GLN A 240 -0.16 43.21 52.87
CA GLN A 240 -1.21 44.11 53.39
C GLN A 240 -1.01 44.44 54.87
N SER A 241 -0.62 43.45 55.69
CA SER A 241 -0.32 43.67 57.12
C SER A 241 0.89 44.58 57.38
N ARG A 242 1.79 44.76 56.41
CA ARG A 242 2.93 45.70 56.49
C ARG A 242 2.60 47.13 56.03
N ARG A 243 1.39 47.39 55.54
CA ARG A 243 0.95 48.72 55.05
C ARG A 243 -0.03 49.42 56.00
N LEU A 244 -0.35 48.81 57.13
CA LEU A 244 -1.02 49.43 58.29
C LEU A 244 0.04 49.67 59.36
#